data_AF-A0A651D7U6-F1
#
_entry.id   AF-A0A651D7U6-F1
#
_cell.length_a   1.000
_cell.length_b   1.000
_cell.length_c   1.000
_cell.angle_alpha   90.00
_cell.angle_beta   90.00
_cell.angle_gamma   90.00
#
_symmetry.space_group_name_H-M   'P 1'
#
loop_
_entity.id
_entity.type
_entity.pdbx_description
1 polymer ?
#
loop_
_entity_poly.entity_id
_entity_poly.type
_entity_poly.pdbx_seq_one_letter_code
_entity_poly.pdbx_strand_id
1 'polypeptide(L)'
;MLERSSMADNALTALHDEQYDVPLNLQNLNHSTMVFTKGRTSTPLNGSWNFCVDLLDTGLRQKWYEMQPADPVDRVEPWDYDPYMGETIPVPSNWAMLKEKWYFFEGSAWYTKKLDRISESGRRYLLRVGAAQYDCKVFLNGKFLGNHYGGSTPFYVELTDDLAEETNWLMLCVNNSRTLDRVPMRNTDWFNYGGVYREVALFSLPKAFIRDMFIRLSQDGTAIEVDVAVDSVVDSAVDDPGIHRACLEIPELGIVQEITLEQGKGSCKIAAAPALWSPENPRLYNVIVTAGEDRITDTVGFRSIVRQGVDILLNGEPIWLRGISVHEDDNTLGKVTSDADIRRRLAHAKELGCNFLRLAHYPHHERVAELADELGFLLWQEIPVYWAIDFDNQNTLKDAKNQLIELIKRDRNRASV
;
A
#
# COMPACT_ATOMS: atom_id res chain seq x y z
N MET A 1 8.42 33.65 -32.23
CA MET A 1 9.03 34.31 -31.06
C MET A 1 9.13 33.24 -29.96
N LEU A 2 9.94 32.22 -30.20
CA LEU A 2 10.09 30.99 -29.38
C LEU A 2 11.59 30.62 -29.28
N GLU A 3 12.47 31.63 -29.24
CA GLU A 3 13.93 31.40 -29.33
C GLU A 3 14.73 31.85 -28.11
N ARG A 4 14.10 32.23 -26.99
CA ARG A 4 14.86 32.67 -25.79
C ARG A 4 14.19 32.32 -24.47
N SER A 5 13.98 31.04 -24.22
CA SER A 5 13.73 30.53 -22.86
C SER A 5 14.41 29.17 -22.73
N SER A 6 15.15 28.95 -21.65
CA SER A 6 15.71 27.62 -21.34
C SER A 6 14.62 26.55 -21.17
N MET A 7 13.37 26.96 -20.94
CA MET A 7 12.20 26.08 -20.97
C MET A 7 11.65 25.83 -22.38
N ALA A 8 11.95 26.67 -23.39
CA ALA A 8 11.51 26.46 -24.78
C ALA A 8 12.30 25.35 -25.50
N ASP A 9 13.59 25.20 -25.19
CA ASP A 9 14.38 24.02 -25.60
C ASP A 9 13.85 22.74 -24.92
N ASN A 10 13.38 22.86 -23.67
CA ASN A 10 12.64 21.80 -22.97
C ASN A 10 11.29 21.50 -23.65
N ALA A 11 10.55 22.50 -24.14
CA ALA A 11 9.24 22.29 -24.76
C ALA A 11 9.34 21.53 -26.08
N LEU A 12 10.33 21.85 -26.94
CA LEU A 12 10.54 21.10 -28.19
C LEU A 12 11.01 19.67 -27.92
N THR A 13 11.91 19.50 -26.93
CA THR A 13 12.38 18.17 -26.50
C THR A 13 11.22 17.35 -25.91
N ALA A 14 10.38 17.95 -25.06
CA ALA A 14 9.21 17.31 -24.44
C ALA A 14 8.16 16.84 -25.47
N LEU A 15 8.03 17.57 -26.59
CA LEU A 15 7.12 17.21 -27.69
C LEU A 15 7.67 16.07 -28.56
N HIS A 16 9.00 15.92 -28.65
CA HIS A 16 9.65 14.95 -29.53
C HIS A 16 10.24 13.73 -28.80
N ASP A 17 10.22 13.72 -27.46
CA ASP A 17 10.67 12.59 -26.67
C ASP A 17 9.63 11.46 -26.66
N GLU A 18 9.95 10.39 -27.40
CA GLU A 18 9.16 9.16 -27.46
C GLU A 18 9.29 8.30 -26.19
N GLN A 19 10.32 8.53 -25.37
CA GLN A 19 10.67 7.75 -24.17
C GLN A 19 10.58 8.58 -22.87
N TYR A 20 9.78 9.63 -22.88
CA TYR A 20 9.61 10.60 -21.80
C TYR A 20 9.32 10.00 -20.41
N ASP A 21 8.71 8.81 -20.33
CA ASP A 21 8.34 8.15 -19.08
C ASP A 21 9.41 7.19 -18.55
N VAL A 22 10.36 6.76 -19.38
CA VAL A 22 11.42 5.80 -19.01
C VAL A 22 12.24 6.27 -17.79
N PRO A 23 12.68 7.53 -17.69
CA PRO A 23 13.39 8.02 -16.51
C PRO A 23 12.56 8.00 -15.23
N LEU A 24 11.23 7.94 -15.35
CA LEU A 24 10.26 8.00 -14.26
C LEU A 24 9.63 6.63 -13.95
N ASN A 25 10.16 5.53 -14.52
CA ASN A 25 9.68 4.17 -14.32
C ASN A 25 10.75 3.29 -13.65
N LEU A 26 11.05 3.58 -12.38
CA LEU A 26 12.04 2.86 -11.59
C LEU A 26 11.48 1.58 -10.94
N GLN A 27 10.18 1.54 -10.67
CA GLN A 27 9.51 0.48 -9.90
C GLN A 27 10.21 0.19 -8.56
N ASN A 28 10.76 1.25 -7.96
CA ASN A 28 11.56 1.19 -6.74
C ASN A 28 10.70 1.22 -5.47
N LEU A 29 9.44 1.67 -5.57
CA LEU A 29 8.45 1.55 -4.51
C LEU A 29 7.80 0.18 -4.67
N ASN A 30 8.17 -0.77 -3.81
CA ASN A 30 7.83 -2.19 -3.98
C ASN A 30 7.85 -2.93 -2.63
N HIS A 31 7.72 -4.26 -2.64
CA HIS A 31 7.67 -5.07 -1.43
C HIS A 31 8.85 -4.86 -0.45
N SER A 32 10.01 -4.40 -0.93
CA SER A 32 11.20 -4.15 -0.10
C SER A 32 11.11 -2.86 0.70
N THR A 33 10.36 -1.85 0.23
CA THR A 33 10.20 -0.56 0.91
C THR A 33 9.06 -0.57 1.93
N MET A 34 8.24 -1.62 1.94
CA MET A 34 7.12 -1.76 2.88
C MET A 34 7.55 -1.65 4.35
N VAL A 35 6.69 -0.99 5.13
CA VAL A 35 6.85 -0.81 6.57
C VAL A 35 5.59 -1.27 7.29
N PHE A 36 5.76 -1.99 8.38
CA PHE A 36 4.68 -2.38 9.26
C PHE A 36 4.10 -1.14 9.96
N THR A 37 2.84 -0.79 9.64
CA THR A 37 2.21 0.44 10.12
C THR A 37 1.13 0.27 11.19
N LYS A 38 0.71 -0.95 11.51
CA LYS A 38 -0.33 -1.15 12.52
C LYS A 38 0.14 -0.73 13.91
N GLY A 39 -0.76 -0.11 14.66
CA GLY A 39 -0.48 0.42 15.99
C GLY A 39 0.31 1.74 16.00
N ARG A 40 0.69 2.27 14.83
CA ARG A 40 1.34 3.58 14.72
C ARG A 40 0.32 4.69 14.52
N THR A 41 0.64 5.86 15.06
CA THR A 41 -0.09 7.09 14.73
C THR A 41 0.39 7.62 13.38
N SER A 42 -0.55 8.08 12.56
CA SER A 42 -0.29 8.73 11.28
C SER A 42 -1.11 9.99 11.13
N THR A 43 -0.59 10.96 10.38
CA THR A 43 -1.34 12.12 9.91
C THR A 43 -2.04 11.74 8.60
N PRO A 44 -3.39 11.69 8.55
CA PRO A 44 -4.10 11.40 7.31
C PRO A 44 -3.92 12.56 6.32
N LEU A 45 -3.68 12.22 5.05
CA LEU A 45 -3.64 13.16 3.94
C LEU A 45 -4.89 13.07 3.05
N ASN A 46 -5.89 12.31 3.49
CA ASN A 46 -7.20 12.23 2.85
C ASN A 46 -7.90 13.61 2.76
N GLY A 47 -8.94 13.69 1.94
CA GLY A 47 -9.72 14.91 1.70
C GLY A 47 -9.44 15.52 0.34
N SER A 48 -9.55 16.83 0.22
CA SER A 48 -9.47 17.52 -1.08
C SER A 48 -8.03 17.65 -1.58
N TRP A 49 -7.80 17.24 -2.83
CA TRP A 49 -6.54 17.39 -3.57
C TRP A 49 -6.82 18.12 -4.89
N ASN A 50 -5.95 19.04 -5.31
CA ASN A 50 -6.04 19.61 -6.66
C ASN A 50 -5.87 18.49 -7.69
N PHE A 51 -6.67 18.51 -8.74
CA PHE A 51 -6.78 17.39 -9.65
C PHE A 51 -6.95 17.80 -11.10
N CYS A 52 -6.30 17.05 -12.00
CA CYS A 52 -6.46 17.21 -13.43
C CYS A 52 -6.32 15.87 -14.14
N VAL A 53 -7.23 15.56 -15.06
CA VAL A 53 -7.05 14.46 -16.02
C VAL A 53 -6.06 14.91 -17.09
N ASP A 54 -5.11 14.03 -17.43
CA ASP A 54 -4.00 14.32 -18.33
C ASP A 54 -3.93 13.23 -19.40
N LEU A 55 -4.78 13.36 -20.42
CA LEU A 55 -4.96 12.35 -21.46
C LEU A 55 -3.69 12.06 -22.27
N LEU A 56 -2.78 13.03 -22.38
CA LEU A 56 -1.61 12.96 -23.27
C LEU A 56 -0.27 12.86 -22.51
N ASP A 57 -0.34 12.62 -21.19
CA ASP A 57 0.81 12.65 -20.29
C ASP A 57 1.61 13.97 -20.39
N THR A 58 0.91 15.08 -20.66
CA THR A 58 1.48 16.42 -20.82
C THR A 58 2.26 16.82 -19.57
N GLY A 59 1.76 16.48 -18.38
CA GLY A 59 2.42 16.85 -17.13
C GLY A 59 3.73 16.14 -16.89
N LEU A 60 3.93 14.94 -17.42
CA LEU A 60 5.23 14.26 -17.37
C LEU A 60 6.20 14.88 -18.38
N ARG A 61 5.72 15.17 -19.59
CA ARG A 61 6.50 15.78 -20.68
C ARG A 61 6.97 17.20 -20.35
N GLN A 62 6.04 18.05 -19.89
CA GLN A 62 6.30 19.45 -19.51
C GLN A 62 6.76 19.61 -18.06
N LYS A 63 6.84 18.49 -17.33
CA LYS A 63 7.31 18.44 -15.95
C LYS A 63 6.55 19.37 -15.00
N TRP A 64 5.22 19.25 -14.97
CA TRP A 64 4.38 20.04 -14.06
C TRP A 64 4.79 19.92 -12.60
N TYR A 65 5.44 18.80 -12.23
CA TYR A 65 6.00 18.59 -10.91
C TYR A 65 7.12 19.57 -10.53
N GLU A 66 7.92 20.08 -11.50
CA GLU A 66 9.01 21.05 -11.26
C GLU A 66 8.51 22.50 -11.16
N MET A 67 7.24 22.76 -11.52
CA MET A 67 6.65 24.10 -11.44
C MET A 67 6.68 24.62 -10.00
N GLN A 68 6.65 25.93 -9.83
CA GLN A 68 6.56 26.57 -8.52
C GLN A 68 5.30 27.44 -8.48
N PRO A 69 4.62 27.56 -7.33
CA PRO A 69 3.45 28.44 -7.22
C PRO A 69 3.79 29.87 -7.66
N ALA A 70 3.01 30.42 -8.59
CA ALA A 70 3.15 31.79 -9.07
C ALA A 70 1.78 32.39 -9.39
N ASP A 71 1.57 33.64 -9.00
CA ASP A 71 0.34 34.36 -9.33
C ASP A 71 0.19 34.50 -10.86
N PRO A 72 -1.03 34.36 -11.42
CA PRO A 72 -1.24 34.44 -12.86
C PRO A 72 -0.67 35.69 -13.53
N VAL A 73 -0.63 36.82 -12.81
CA VAL A 73 -0.10 38.10 -13.30
C VAL A 73 1.42 38.13 -13.42
N ASP A 74 2.12 37.27 -12.66
CA ASP A 74 3.58 37.20 -12.61
C ASP A 74 4.15 36.13 -13.56
N ARG A 75 3.27 35.38 -14.24
CA ARG A 75 3.67 34.34 -15.18
C ARG A 75 4.17 34.97 -16.48
N VAL A 76 5.41 34.67 -16.80
CA VAL A 76 6.06 35.11 -18.04
C VAL A 76 5.83 34.15 -19.22
N GLU A 77 5.49 32.90 -18.94
CA GLU A 77 5.20 31.85 -19.93
C GLU A 77 3.77 31.33 -19.77
N PRO A 78 3.09 30.94 -20.86
CA PRO A 78 1.78 30.29 -20.78
C PRO A 78 1.91 28.93 -20.09
N TRP A 79 0.97 28.63 -19.19
CA TRP A 79 0.88 27.33 -18.52
C TRP A 79 -0.36 26.60 -19.03
N ASP A 80 -0.17 25.35 -19.47
CA ASP A 80 -1.28 24.49 -19.91
C ASP A 80 -2.14 24.00 -18.73
N TYR A 81 -1.54 23.96 -17.54
CA TYR A 81 -2.20 23.63 -16.28
C TYR A 81 -1.47 24.30 -15.11
N ASP A 82 -2.22 24.58 -14.05
CA ASP A 82 -1.65 25.01 -12.78
C ASP A 82 -1.93 23.94 -11.71
N PRO A 83 -0.91 23.20 -11.23
CA PRO A 83 -1.10 22.15 -10.23
C PRO A 83 -1.50 22.66 -8.84
N TYR A 84 -1.38 23.97 -8.60
CA TYR A 84 -1.68 24.60 -7.31
C TYR A 84 -3.07 25.22 -7.25
N MET A 85 -3.75 25.32 -8.40
CA MET A 85 -5.07 25.92 -8.51
C MET A 85 -6.06 24.99 -9.23
N GLY A 86 -7.35 25.31 -9.12
CA GLY A 86 -8.40 24.70 -9.95
C GLY A 86 -9.28 23.69 -9.21
N GLU A 87 -9.73 22.67 -9.95
CA GLU A 87 -10.66 21.68 -9.41
C GLU A 87 -9.98 20.80 -8.37
N THR A 88 -10.71 20.49 -7.30
CA THR A 88 -10.29 19.50 -6.31
C THR A 88 -11.23 18.31 -6.31
N ILE A 89 -10.69 17.13 -5.99
CA ILE A 89 -11.46 15.91 -5.78
C ILE A 89 -11.17 15.31 -4.40
N PRO A 90 -12.10 14.53 -3.82
CA PRO A 90 -11.80 13.76 -2.62
C PRO A 90 -10.77 12.67 -2.92
N VAL A 91 -9.82 12.47 -2.01
CA VAL A 91 -8.92 11.32 -1.95
C VAL A 91 -9.15 10.64 -0.60
N PRO A 92 -9.38 9.32 -0.56
CA PRO A 92 -9.46 8.41 -1.69
C PRO A 92 -10.72 8.56 -2.56
N SER A 93 -10.61 8.32 -3.85
CA SER A 93 -11.74 8.16 -4.77
C SER A 93 -11.36 7.40 -6.04
N ASN A 94 -12.37 6.89 -6.75
CA ASN A 94 -12.22 6.51 -8.16
C ASN A 94 -12.78 7.61 -9.04
N TRP A 95 -11.95 8.17 -9.93
CA TRP A 95 -12.38 9.30 -10.77
C TRP A 95 -13.59 8.97 -11.66
N ALA A 96 -13.74 7.69 -12.04
CA ALA A 96 -14.87 7.20 -12.81
C ALA A 96 -16.22 7.46 -12.13
N MET A 97 -16.22 7.52 -10.79
CA MET A 97 -17.43 7.71 -9.98
C MET A 97 -17.71 9.17 -9.66
N LEU A 98 -16.78 10.08 -9.95
CA LEU A 98 -16.92 11.49 -9.61
C LEU A 98 -17.65 12.29 -10.67
N LYS A 99 -17.48 11.94 -11.94
CA LYS A 99 -18.14 12.61 -13.08
C LYS A 99 -18.45 11.62 -14.18
N GLU A 100 -19.63 11.76 -14.77
CA GLU A 100 -20.09 10.95 -15.91
C GLU A 100 -19.09 10.94 -17.07
N LYS A 101 -18.52 12.11 -17.41
CA LYS A 101 -17.51 12.23 -18.48
C LYS A 101 -16.20 11.50 -18.21
N TRP A 102 -15.93 11.11 -16.96
CA TRP A 102 -14.74 10.37 -16.56
C TRP A 102 -15.00 8.88 -16.37
N TYR A 103 -16.26 8.43 -16.53
CA TYR A 103 -16.64 7.04 -16.25
C TYR A 103 -15.80 6.04 -17.03
N PHE A 104 -15.57 6.29 -18.33
CA PHE A 104 -14.70 5.47 -19.18
C PHE A 104 -13.29 6.03 -19.36
N PHE A 105 -12.89 7.01 -18.55
CA PHE A 105 -11.55 7.58 -18.66
C PHE A 105 -10.52 6.59 -18.12
N GLU A 106 -9.65 6.16 -19.03
CA GLU A 106 -8.42 5.43 -18.73
C GLU A 106 -7.24 6.21 -19.31
N GLY A 107 -6.26 6.53 -18.47
CA GLY A 107 -5.18 7.45 -18.79
C GLY A 107 -4.50 7.94 -17.52
N SER A 108 -3.82 9.07 -17.62
CA SER A 108 -3.15 9.71 -16.49
C SER A 108 -4.00 10.76 -15.81
N ALA A 109 -3.79 10.94 -14.52
CA ALA A 109 -4.28 12.08 -13.78
C ALA A 109 -3.27 12.54 -12.74
N TRP A 110 -3.26 13.85 -12.49
CA TRP A 110 -2.41 14.51 -11.51
C TRP A 110 -3.19 14.85 -10.26
N TYR A 111 -2.54 14.64 -9.11
CA TYR A 111 -3.03 14.99 -7.80
C TYR A 111 -1.97 15.86 -7.12
N THR A 112 -2.36 17.02 -6.60
CA THR A 112 -1.44 17.90 -5.85
C THR A 112 -2.01 18.21 -4.47
N LYS A 113 -1.17 18.05 -3.45
CA LYS A 113 -1.47 18.36 -2.06
C LYS A 113 -0.41 19.26 -1.46
N LYS A 114 -0.86 20.37 -0.88
CA LYS A 114 -0.04 21.16 0.04
C LYS A 114 0.11 20.41 1.35
N LEU A 115 1.34 20.26 1.81
CA LEU A 115 1.64 19.85 3.16
C LEU A 115 2.28 21.05 3.88
N ASP A 116 1.66 21.49 4.97
CA ASP A 116 2.26 22.50 5.84
C ASP A 116 3.45 21.93 6.60
N ARG A 117 4.12 22.71 7.46
CA ARG A 117 5.32 22.30 8.19
C ARG A 117 5.16 20.94 8.88
N ILE A 118 5.92 19.95 8.42
CA ILE A 118 5.87 18.58 8.95
C ILE A 118 7.16 18.18 9.66
N SER A 119 8.29 18.86 9.39
CA SER A 119 9.61 18.38 9.78
C SER A 119 9.94 18.71 11.24
N GLU A 120 10.08 17.66 12.04
CA GLU A 120 10.71 17.66 13.36
C GLU A 120 12.10 17.02 13.22
N SER A 121 13.11 17.65 13.81
CA SER A 121 14.48 17.11 13.78
C SER A 121 14.54 15.76 14.48
N GLY A 122 15.29 14.81 13.88
CA GLY A 122 15.50 13.48 14.45
C GLY A 122 14.39 12.46 14.17
N ARG A 123 13.41 12.79 13.31
CA ARG A 123 12.36 11.86 12.86
C ARG A 123 12.54 11.49 11.39
N ARG A 124 11.97 10.35 10.99
CA ARG A 124 11.84 9.93 9.59
C ARG A 124 10.38 10.01 9.16
N TYR A 125 10.14 10.49 7.95
CA TYR A 125 8.82 10.74 7.40
C TYR A 125 8.54 9.79 6.24
N LEU A 126 7.59 8.87 6.45
CA LEU A 126 7.15 7.93 5.41
C LEU A 126 5.75 8.26 4.93
N LEU A 127 5.61 8.47 3.63
CA LEU A 127 4.31 8.49 2.97
C LEU A 127 3.86 7.06 2.71
N ARG A 128 2.60 6.77 3.05
CA ARG A 128 1.90 5.56 2.63
C ARG A 128 0.77 5.94 1.69
N VAL A 129 0.71 5.30 0.53
CA VAL A 129 -0.45 5.33 -0.36
C VAL A 129 -1.08 3.93 -0.33
N GLY A 130 -2.34 3.84 0.07
CA GLY A 130 -3.00 2.55 0.30
C GLY A 130 -3.22 1.71 -0.97
N ALA A 131 -3.47 2.37 -2.10
CA ALA A 131 -3.52 1.82 -3.44
C ALA A 131 -3.78 2.95 -4.46
N ALA A 132 -3.16 2.83 -5.63
CA ALA A 132 -3.44 3.67 -6.78
C ALA A 132 -3.42 2.82 -8.05
N GLN A 133 -4.46 2.89 -8.88
CA GLN A 133 -4.52 2.13 -10.13
C GLN A 133 -3.86 2.96 -11.25
N TYR A 134 -2.74 2.56 -11.85
CA TYR A 134 -1.96 1.34 -11.69
C TYR A 134 -0.46 1.63 -11.53
N ASP A 135 0.04 2.61 -12.27
CA ASP A 135 1.38 3.17 -12.11
C ASP A 135 1.24 4.53 -11.42
N CYS A 136 1.81 4.66 -10.23
CA CYS A 136 1.74 5.86 -9.42
C CYS A 136 3.14 6.43 -9.20
N LYS A 137 3.44 7.55 -9.87
CA LYS A 137 4.68 8.31 -9.72
C LYS A 137 4.53 9.35 -8.62
N VAL A 138 5.52 9.41 -7.73
CA VAL A 138 5.49 10.28 -6.55
C VAL A 138 6.56 11.35 -6.66
N PHE A 139 6.15 12.59 -6.45
CA PHE A 139 7.02 13.76 -6.49
C PHE A 139 6.84 14.59 -5.21
N LEU A 140 7.94 15.12 -4.69
CA LEU A 140 7.94 16.06 -3.58
C LEU A 140 8.80 17.26 -3.95
N ASN A 141 8.25 18.47 -3.86
CA ASN A 141 8.98 19.72 -4.08
C ASN A 141 9.78 19.74 -5.41
N GLY A 142 9.20 19.22 -6.50
CA GLY A 142 9.86 19.14 -7.80
C GLY A 142 10.77 17.93 -8.02
N LYS A 143 11.03 17.12 -7.00
CA LYS A 143 11.87 15.94 -7.11
C LYS A 143 11.03 14.67 -7.27
N PHE A 144 11.37 13.85 -8.26
CA PHE A 144 10.83 12.49 -8.40
C PHE A 144 11.45 11.55 -7.36
N LEU A 145 10.61 10.89 -6.56
CA LEU A 145 11.04 9.98 -5.50
C LEU A 145 10.96 8.50 -5.91
N GLY A 146 10.14 8.19 -6.91
CA GLY A 146 9.92 6.83 -7.38
C GLY A 146 8.51 6.59 -7.86
N ASN A 147 8.26 5.38 -8.35
CA ASN A 147 6.93 4.93 -8.72
C ASN A 147 6.63 3.53 -8.18
N HIS A 148 5.35 3.33 -7.84
CA HIS A 148 4.78 2.01 -7.54
C HIS A 148 4.04 1.50 -8.77
N TYR A 149 4.24 0.22 -9.05
CA TYR A 149 3.66 -0.47 -10.21
C TYR A 149 2.85 -1.65 -9.67
N GLY A 150 1.52 -1.56 -9.81
CA GLY A 150 0.59 -2.52 -9.24
C GLY A 150 -0.64 -1.84 -8.65
N GLY A 151 -1.81 -2.38 -8.96
CA GLY A 151 -3.06 -1.64 -8.76
C GLY A 151 -3.72 -1.74 -7.39
N SER A 152 -3.30 -2.64 -6.51
CA SER A 152 -4.13 -3.08 -5.38
C SER A 152 -3.40 -3.32 -4.06
N THR A 153 -2.13 -2.97 -3.99
CA THR A 153 -1.27 -3.13 -2.82
C THR A 153 -0.76 -1.76 -2.34
N PRO A 154 -0.54 -1.60 -1.03
CA PRO A 154 -0.02 -0.35 -0.49
C PRO A 154 1.48 -0.23 -0.76
N PHE A 155 1.96 1.00 -0.89
CA PHE A 155 3.37 1.30 -1.04
C PHE A 155 3.80 2.48 -0.18
N TYR A 156 5.12 2.57 0.01
CA TYR A 156 5.74 3.45 0.99
C TYR A 156 6.88 4.24 0.35
N VAL A 157 6.95 5.53 0.66
CA VAL A 157 7.96 6.46 0.13
C VAL A 157 8.62 7.20 1.28
N GLU A 158 9.94 7.19 1.31
CA GLU A 158 10.73 8.02 2.24
C GLU A 158 10.72 9.47 1.76
N LEU A 159 10.30 10.39 2.63
CA LEU A 159 10.24 11.82 2.33
C LEU A 159 11.31 12.63 3.09
N THR A 160 11.95 12.03 4.10
CA THR A 160 12.75 12.76 5.11
C THR A 160 13.75 13.74 4.52
N ASP A 161 14.56 13.31 3.56
CA ASP A 161 15.66 14.11 3.01
C ASP A 161 15.19 15.19 2.02
N ASP A 162 13.93 15.14 1.60
CA ASP A 162 13.35 15.98 0.55
C ASP A 162 12.28 16.95 1.06
N LEU A 163 12.00 16.91 2.38
CA LEU A 163 11.10 17.84 3.05
C LEU A 163 11.78 19.21 3.25
N ALA A 164 11.08 20.26 2.85
CA ALA A 164 11.39 21.63 3.23
C ALA A 164 10.82 21.94 4.62
N GLU A 165 11.45 22.90 5.33
CA GLU A 165 11.05 23.29 6.69
C GLU A 165 9.64 23.89 6.76
N GLU A 166 9.21 24.57 5.70
CA GLU A 166 7.95 25.31 5.67
C GLU A 166 6.89 24.57 4.84
N THR A 167 6.61 25.03 3.63
CA THR A 167 5.60 24.44 2.75
C THR A 167 6.22 23.37 1.87
N ASN A 168 5.51 22.26 1.75
CA ASN A 168 5.86 21.15 0.88
C ASN A 168 4.72 20.87 -0.11
N TRP A 169 5.08 20.47 -1.32
CA TRP A 169 4.11 20.11 -2.37
C TRP A 169 4.31 18.65 -2.76
N LEU A 170 3.34 17.82 -2.36
CA LEU A 170 3.27 16.42 -2.74
C LEU A 170 2.43 16.30 -4.02
N MET A 171 2.99 15.67 -5.04
CA MET A 171 2.31 15.40 -6.29
C MET A 171 2.33 13.92 -6.62
N LEU A 172 1.18 13.41 -7.10
CA LEU A 172 1.04 12.06 -7.61
C LEU A 172 0.59 12.12 -9.07
N CYS A 173 1.25 11.38 -9.95
CA CYS A 173 0.76 11.11 -11.31
C CYS A 173 0.36 9.65 -11.39
N VAL A 174 -0.92 9.38 -11.64
CA VAL A 174 -1.51 8.04 -11.62
C VAL A 174 -2.03 7.67 -12.99
N ASN A 175 -1.58 6.54 -13.55
CA ASN A 175 -1.99 6.06 -14.86
C ASN A 175 -2.60 4.64 -14.80
N ASN A 176 -3.89 4.52 -15.12
CA ASN A 176 -4.62 3.23 -15.15
C ASN A 176 -4.74 2.62 -16.56
N SER A 177 -3.99 3.11 -17.55
CA SER A 177 -4.04 2.61 -18.92
C SER A 177 -3.73 1.12 -18.96
N ARG A 178 -4.47 0.40 -19.79
CA ARG A 178 -4.37 -1.05 -19.88
C ARG A 178 -3.39 -1.48 -20.97
N THR A 179 -2.39 -2.26 -20.61
CA THR A 179 -1.36 -2.78 -21.54
C THR A 179 -1.33 -4.31 -21.52
N LEU A 180 -0.60 -4.92 -22.45
CA LEU A 180 -0.50 -6.38 -22.56
C LEU A 180 0.41 -7.00 -21.49
N ASP A 181 1.34 -6.21 -20.96
CA ASP A 181 2.43 -6.62 -20.08
C ASP A 181 2.22 -6.29 -18.59
N ARG A 182 1.11 -5.61 -18.24
CA ARG A 182 0.68 -5.38 -16.85
C ARG A 182 0.03 -6.63 -16.23
N VAL A 183 -0.09 -6.62 -14.91
CA VAL A 183 -0.77 -7.64 -14.10
C VAL A 183 -1.86 -6.96 -13.26
N PRO A 184 -3.13 -6.89 -13.73
CA PRO A 184 -3.69 -7.63 -14.87
C PRO A 184 -3.31 -7.03 -16.23
N MET A 185 -3.40 -7.87 -17.26
CA MET A 185 -3.29 -7.44 -18.64
C MET A 185 -4.58 -6.73 -19.09
N ARG A 186 -4.55 -6.10 -20.28
CA ARG A 186 -5.63 -5.24 -20.81
C ARG A 186 -7.06 -5.80 -20.79
N ASN A 187 -7.25 -7.11 -20.80
CA ASN A 187 -8.54 -7.76 -20.84
C ASN A 187 -8.85 -8.44 -19.50
N THR A 188 -9.93 -8.02 -18.87
CA THR A 188 -10.42 -8.51 -17.58
C THR A 188 -11.94 -8.53 -17.59
N ASP A 189 -12.55 -9.35 -16.71
CA ASP A 189 -14.01 -9.41 -16.53
C ASP A 189 -14.50 -8.54 -15.35
N TRP A 190 -13.76 -7.46 -15.07
CA TRP A 190 -14.12 -6.47 -14.05
C TRP A 190 -13.78 -5.07 -14.54
N PHE A 191 -14.36 -4.06 -13.89
CA PHE A 191 -14.20 -2.66 -14.26
C PHE A 191 -12.82 -2.10 -13.88
N ASN A 192 -12.19 -1.35 -14.78
CA ASN A 192 -10.85 -0.76 -14.57
C ASN A 192 -10.94 0.62 -13.91
N TYR A 193 -11.26 0.63 -12.61
CA TYR A 193 -11.32 1.86 -11.82
C TYR A 193 -9.96 2.54 -11.68
N GLY A 194 -9.83 3.79 -12.12
CA GLY A 194 -8.62 4.59 -11.94
C GLY A 194 -8.61 5.47 -10.69
N GLY A 195 -7.42 5.90 -10.29
CA GLY A 195 -7.21 6.90 -9.23
C GLY A 195 -6.53 6.39 -7.97
N VAL A 196 -6.30 7.31 -7.02
CA VAL A 196 -5.84 7.00 -5.65
C VAL A 196 -7.07 6.65 -4.81
N TYR A 197 -7.36 5.36 -4.67
CA TYR A 197 -8.66 4.88 -4.19
C TYR A 197 -8.63 4.24 -2.79
N ARG A 198 -7.45 4.23 -2.14
CA ARG A 198 -7.30 3.97 -0.70
C ARG A 198 -6.52 5.10 -0.02
N GLU A 199 -6.54 5.10 1.29
CA GLU A 199 -6.09 6.20 2.14
C GLU A 199 -4.62 6.56 1.89
N VAL A 200 -4.34 7.86 1.99
CA VAL A 200 -2.98 8.40 1.99
C VAL A 200 -2.67 8.89 3.39
N ALA A 201 -1.53 8.46 3.94
CA ALA A 201 -1.15 8.78 5.31
C ALA A 201 0.35 9.07 5.41
N LEU A 202 0.69 9.98 6.30
CA LEU A 202 2.07 10.32 6.62
C LEU A 202 2.42 9.81 8.02
N PHE A 203 3.50 9.05 8.11
CA PHE A 203 4.02 8.50 9.36
C PHE A 203 5.28 9.27 9.77
N SER A 204 5.33 9.69 11.03
CA SER A 204 6.52 10.26 11.66
C SER A 204 7.12 9.21 12.60
N LEU A 205 8.31 8.72 12.27
CA LEU A 205 8.97 7.58 12.90
C LEU A 205 10.26 8.02 13.60
N PRO A 206 10.75 7.29 14.62
CA PRO A 206 12.13 7.45 15.08
C PRO A 206 13.14 7.11 13.96
N LYS A 207 14.40 7.56 14.08
CA LYS A 207 15.47 7.26 13.10
C LYS A 207 15.64 5.75 12.86
N ALA A 208 15.58 4.98 13.95
CA ALA A 208 15.55 3.53 13.91
C ALA A 208 14.15 3.03 14.31
N PHE A 209 13.54 2.22 13.46
CA PHE A 209 12.14 1.80 13.64
C PHE A 209 11.92 0.35 13.19
N ILE A 210 10.89 -0.29 13.72
CA ILE A 210 10.46 -1.63 13.35
C ILE A 210 9.89 -1.59 11.94
N ARG A 211 10.64 -2.13 10.99
CA ARG A 211 10.25 -2.21 9.58
C ARG A 211 9.26 -3.33 9.33
N ASP A 212 9.42 -4.46 10.01
CA ASP A 212 8.63 -5.66 9.71
C ASP A 212 8.41 -6.54 10.94
N MET A 213 7.26 -7.22 10.98
CA MET A 213 6.93 -8.22 12.00
C MET A 213 6.15 -9.36 11.35
N PHE A 214 6.54 -10.60 11.62
CA PHE A 214 5.76 -11.80 11.30
C PHE A 214 5.57 -12.61 12.57
N ILE A 215 4.32 -12.92 12.92
CA ILE A 215 3.98 -13.78 14.04
C ILE A 215 3.05 -14.89 13.57
N ARG A 216 3.33 -16.14 13.97
CA ARG A 216 2.57 -17.32 13.56
C ARG A 216 2.62 -18.42 14.62
N LEU A 217 1.67 -19.35 14.52
CA LEU A 217 1.76 -20.63 15.22
C LEU A 217 2.76 -21.54 14.50
N SER A 218 3.61 -22.23 15.26
CA SER A 218 4.49 -23.28 14.73
C SER A 218 3.67 -24.43 14.16
N GLN A 219 4.26 -25.19 13.23
CA GLN A 219 3.56 -26.24 12.50
C GLN A 219 3.02 -27.37 13.40
N ASP A 220 3.69 -27.65 14.51
CA ASP A 220 3.26 -28.64 15.51
C ASP A 220 2.24 -28.08 16.52
N GLY A 221 1.93 -26.77 16.47
CA GLY A 221 0.98 -26.11 17.35
C GLY A 221 1.47 -25.86 18.78
N THR A 222 2.74 -26.10 19.08
CA THR A 222 3.26 -26.09 20.47
C THR A 222 3.97 -24.79 20.86
N ALA A 223 4.21 -23.92 19.88
CA ALA A 223 4.94 -22.69 20.06
C ALA A 223 4.47 -21.57 19.11
N ILE A 224 4.73 -20.33 19.51
CA ILE A 224 4.59 -19.13 18.70
C ILE A 224 5.96 -18.77 18.14
N GLU A 225 6.04 -18.55 16.82
CA GLU A 225 7.25 -18.11 16.11
C GLU A 225 7.09 -16.65 15.71
N VAL A 226 8.13 -15.85 15.97
CA VAL A 226 8.14 -14.42 15.66
C VAL A 226 9.42 -14.05 14.94
N ASP A 227 9.30 -13.32 13.83
CA ASP A 227 10.39 -12.68 13.11
C ASP A 227 10.19 -11.16 13.15
N VAL A 228 11.24 -10.42 13.50
CA VAL A 228 11.23 -8.95 13.58
C VAL A 228 12.38 -8.40 12.75
N ALA A 229 12.10 -7.34 11.99
CA ALA A 229 13.12 -6.54 11.32
C ALA A 229 13.01 -5.08 11.76
N VAL A 230 14.14 -4.49 12.12
CA VAL A 230 14.33 -3.10 12.46
C VAL A 230 15.20 -2.47 11.38
N ASP A 231 14.77 -1.32 10.88
CA ASP A 231 15.62 -0.47 10.07
C ASP A 231 16.40 0.44 11.01
N SER A 232 17.70 0.21 11.14
CA SER A 232 18.62 1.07 11.88
C SER A 232 19.60 1.69 10.90
N VAL A 233 19.63 3.01 10.83
CA VAL A 233 20.75 3.71 10.20
C VAL A 233 21.92 3.59 11.18
N VAL A 234 22.91 2.78 10.83
CA VAL A 234 24.21 2.78 11.53
C VAL A 234 24.94 4.03 11.06
N ASP A 235 24.73 5.13 11.77
CA ASP A 235 25.40 6.39 11.45
C ASP A 235 26.85 6.28 11.92
N SER A 236 27.75 5.91 11.01
CA SER A 236 29.18 5.63 11.30
C SER A 236 29.96 6.76 11.98
N ALA A 237 29.37 7.95 12.12
CA ALA A 237 29.96 9.13 12.76
C ALA A 237 29.53 9.33 14.23
N VAL A 238 28.56 8.57 14.74
CA VAL A 238 28.09 8.64 16.13
C VAL A 238 28.14 7.22 16.69
N ASP A 239 28.73 7.04 17.87
CA ASP A 239 28.62 5.80 18.67
C ASP A 239 27.15 5.59 19.12
N ASP A 240 26.22 5.43 18.18
CA ASP A 240 24.88 4.91 18.43
C ASP A 240 24.95 3.40 18.18
N PRO A 241 25.04 2.57 19.24
CA PRO A 241 24.96 1.13 19.09
C PRO A 241 23.52 0.82 18.68
N GLY A 242 23.27 0.86 17.37
CA GLY A 242 21.94 0.76 16.79
C GLY A 242 21.12 -0.36 17.42
N ILE A 243 19.80 -0.27 17.36
CA ILE A 243 18.91 -1.13 18.16
C ILE A 243 19.26 -2.62 18.00
N HIS A 244 19.84 -3.21 19.06
CA HIS A 244 20.28 -4.62 19.09
C HIS A 244 19.24 -5.55 19.72
N ARG A 245 18.14 -5.00 20.23
CA ARG A 245 17.11 -5.78 20.92
C ARG A 245 15.72 -5.24 20.60
N ALA A 246 14.78 -6.14 20.41
CA ALA A 246 13.36 -5.86 20.45
C ALA A 246 12.72 -6.62 21.61
N CYS A 247 11.56 -6.16 22.10
CA CYS A 247 10.77 -6.86 23.10
C CYS A 247 9.39 -7.18 22.51
N LEU A 248 9.01 -8.44 22.55
CA LEU A 248 7.69 -8.95 22.20
C LEU A 248 6.87 -9.12 23.48
N GLU A 249 5.63 -8.64 23.46
CA GLU A 249 4.66 -8.87 24.53
C GLU A 249 3.33 -9.42 23.96
N ILE A 250 2.81 -10.48 24.60
CA ILE A 250 1.45 -10.98 24.38
C ILE A 250 0.79 -11.08 25.77
N PRO A 251 0.18 -9.98 26.27
CA PRO A 251 -0.23 -9.87 27.68
C PRO A 251 -1.19 -10.98 28.14
N GLU A 252 -2.16 -11.34 27.30
CA GLU A 252 -3.15 -12.38 27.64
C GLU A 252 -2.56 -13.80 27.73
N LEU A 253 -1.35 -14.02 27.20
CA LEU A 253 -0.60 -15.27 27.34
C LEU A 253 0.51 -15.17 28.40
N GLY A 254 0.68 -14.01 29.04
CA GLY A 254 1.78 -13.77 29.99
C GLY A 254 3.17 -13.82 29.33
N ILE A 255 3.24 -13.62 28.01
CA ILE A 255 4.50 -13.69 27.25
C ILE A 255 5.15 -12.31 27.23
N VAL A 256 6.40 -12.25 27.69
CA VAL A 256 7.34 -11.15 27.49
C VAL A 256 8.66 -11.76 27.07
N GLN A 257 9.11 -11.47 25.85
CA GLN A 257 10.30 -12.10 25.26
C GLN A 257 11.22 -11.04 24.63
N GLU A 258 12.46 -10.99 25.10
CA GLU A 258 13.52 -10.23 24.45
C GLU A 258 14.00 -10.98 23.19
N ILE A 259 14.16 -10.25 22.08
CA ILE A 259 14.64 -10.75 20.79
C ILE A 259 15.94 -10.03 20.47
N THR A 260 17.05 -10.77 20.41
CA THR A 260 18.33 -10.23 19.94
C THR A 260 18.27 -9.98 18.43
N LEU A 261 18.74 -8.80 18.01
CA LEU A 261 18.78 -8.38 16.62
C LEU A 261 20.22 -8.43 16.10
N GLU A 262 20.44 -9.26 15.09
CA GLU A 262 21.67 -9.32 14.32
C GLU A 262 21.44 -8.61 12.97
N GLN A 263 22.21 -7.55 12.71
CA GLN A 263 22.06 -6.74 11.49
C GLN A 263 20.61 -6.27 11.27
N GLY A 264 19.95 -5.85 12.36
CA GLY A 264 18.57 -5.37 12.35
C GLY A 264 17.50 -6.48 12.22
N LYS A 265 17.85 -7.76 12.29
CA LYS A 265 16.87 -8.87 12.21
C LYS A 265 17.00 -9.80 13.40
N GLY A 266 15.88 -10.29 13.90
CA GLY A 266 15.86 -11.29 14.96
C GLY A 266 14.63 -12.17 14.90
N SER A 267 14.74 -13.35 15.49
CA SER A 267 13.66 -14.33 15.55
C SER A 267 13.63 -15.01 16.91
N CYS A 268 12.45 -15.39 17.38
CA CYS A 268 12.30 -16.22 18.57
C CYS A 268 11.19 -17.27 18.38
N LYS A 269 11.29 -18.35 19.16
CA LYS A 269 10.28 -19.40 19.27
C LYS A 269 9.93 -19.60 20.74
N ILE A 270 8.66 -19.42 21.07
CA ILE A 270 8.17 -19.37 22.45
C ILE A 270 7.17 -20.48 22.65
N ALA A 271 7.45 -21.40 23.58
CA ALA A 271 6.49 -22.44 23.94
C ALA A 271 5.22 -21.81 24.49
N ALA A 272 4.09 -22.06 23.84
CA ALA A 272 2.81 -21.46 24.17
C ALA A 272 1.67 -22.30 23.61
N ALA A 273 0.55 -22.35 24.35
CA ALA A 273 -0.66 -23.04 23.93
C ALA A 273 -1.82 -22.03 23.85
N PRO A 274 -1.85 -21.14 22.83
CA PRO A 274 -2.96 -20.21 22.65
C PRO A 274 -4.24 -20.98 22.32
N ALA A 275 -5.39 -20.38 22.67
CA ALA A 275 -6.67 -20.86 22.15
C ALA A 275 -6.71 -20.61 20.64
N LEU A 276 -7.01 -21.66 19.88
CA LEU A 276 -6.93 -21.63 18.43
C LEU A 276 -8.11 -20.87 17.83
N TRP A 277 -7.81 -20.04 16.84
CA TRP A 277 -8.78 -19.29 16.04
C TRP A 277 -9.49 -20.24 15.06
N SER A 278 -10.79 -20.04 14.90
CA SER A 278 -11.61 -20.62 13.83
C SER A 278 -12.77 -19.68 13.47
N PRO A 279 -13.49 -19.89 12.35
CA PRO A 279 -14.69 -19.10 12.02
C PRO A 279 -15.78 -19.10 13.10
N GLU A 280 -15.89 -20.19 13.88
CA GLU A 280 -16.85 -20.34 14.98
C GLU A 280 -16.33 -19.79 16.30
N ASN A 281 -15.00 -19.77 16.50
CA ASN A 281 -14.33 -19.22 17.67
C ASN A 281 -13.18 -18.31 17.24
N PRO A 282 -13.47 -17.05 16.81
CA PRO A 282 -12.48 -16.14 16.26
C PRO A 282 -11.61 -15.52 17.38
N ARG A 283 -10.86 -16.34 18.10
CA ARG A 283 -10.01 -15.89 19.20
C ARG A 283 -8.81 -15.13 18.67
N LEU A 284 -8.67 -13.89 19.16
CA LEU A 284 -7.56 -13.00 18.85
C LEU A 284 -6.79 -12.61 20.10
N TYR A 285 -5.52 -12.27 19.90
CA TYR A 285 -4.56 -11.82 20.90
C TYR A 285 -3.93 -10.50 20.47
N ASN A 286 -3.81 -9.56 21.41
CA ASN A 286 -3.03 -8.35 21.21
C ASN A 286 -1.53 -8.66 21.33
N VAL A 287 -0.77 -8.24 20.33
CA VAL A 287 0.68 -8.42 20.23
C VAL A 287 1.31 -7.04 20.16
N ILE A 288 2.31 -6.81 21.00
CA ILE A 288 3.06 -5.56 21.06
C ILE A 288 4.52 -5.89 20.79
N VAL A 289 5.16 -5.10 19.91
CA VAL A 289 6.61 -5.16 19.75
C VAL A 289 7.18 -3.76 19.95
N THR A 290 8.21 -3.67 20.77
CA THR A 290 8.97 -2.44 21.01
C THR A 290 10.43 -2.62 20.61
N ALA A 291 11.04 -1.58 20.06
CA ALA A 291 12.45 -1.56 19.71
C ALA A 291 12.95 -0.10 19.78
N GLY A 292 13.83 0.21 20.74
CA GLY A 292 14.22 1.61 21.00
C GLY A 292 13.02 2.46 21.41
N GLU A 293 12.84 3.61 20.74
CA GLU A 293 11.65 4.48 20.93
C GLU A 293 10.41 3.97 20.20
N ASP A 294 10.57 2.95 19.35
CA ASP A 294 9.54 2.54 18.43
C ASP A 294 8.62 1.47 19.00
N ARG A 295 7.34 1.55 18.64
CA ARG A 295 6.30 0.64 19.13
C ARG A 295 5.26 0.36 18.05
N ILE A 296 5.01 -0.92 17.81
CA ILE A 296 3.93 -1.40 16.94
C ILE A 296 3.00 -2.33 17.70
N THR A 297 1.78 -2.47 17.21
CA THR A 297 0.81 -3.43 17.73
C THR A 297 0.08 -4.13 16.60
N ASP A 298 -0.29 -5.39 16.81
CA ASP A 298 -1.18 -6.13 15.93
C ASP A 298 -2.18 -6.96 16.76
N THR A 299 -3.28 -7.33 16.12
CA THR A 299 -4.26 -8.26 16.67
C THR A 299 -4.22 -9.50 15.79
N VAL A 300 -3.88 -10.66 16.39
CA VAL A 300 -3.62 -11.89 15.64
C VAL A 300 -4.36 -13.08 16.22
N GLY A 301 -4.83 -13.97 15.35
CA GLY A 301 -5.33 -15.30 15.73
C GLY A 301 -4.24 -16.35 15.48
N PHE A 302 -4.27 -17.44 16.27
CA PHE A 302 -3.36 -18.57 16.07
C PHE A 302 -4.16 -19.77 15.57
N ARG A 303 -3.81 -20.30 14.41
CA ARG A 303 -4.47 -21.46 13.79
C ARG A 303 -3.49 -22.23 12.93
N SER A 304 -3.76 -23.53 12.74
CA SER A 304 -3.07 -24.34 11.73
C SER A 304 -4.02 -24.65 10.57
N ILE A 305 -3.48 -24.60 9.35
CA ILE A 305 -4.19 -25.01 8.13
C ILE A 305 -3.27 -25.96 7.37
N VAL A 306 -3.70 -27.20 7.18
CA VAL A 306 -2.87 -28.26 6.60
C VAL A 306 -3.69 -29.04 5.58
N ARG A 307 -3.09 -29.35 4.42
CA ARG A 307 -3.67 -30.29 3.47
C ARG A 307 -3.12 -31.68 3.75
N GLN A 308 -4.00 -32.64 4.02
CA GLN A 308 -3.66 -34.04 4.22
C GLN A 308 -4.45 -34.92 3.24
N GLY A 309 -3.79 -35.40 2.19
CA GLY A 309 -4.47 -36.15 1.13
C GLY A 309 -5.47 -35.27 0.37
N VAL A 310 -6.76 -35.57 0.52
CA VAL A 310 -7.87 -34.77 -0.07
C VAL A 310 -8.51 -33.82 0.94
N ASP A 311 -8.17 -33.95 2.21
CA ASP A 311 -8.77 -33.15 3.28
C ASP A 311 -7.98 -31.86 3.51
N ILE A 312 -8.73 -30.81 3.85
CA ILE A 312 -8.20 -29.58 4.43
C ILE A 312 -8.51 -29.64 5.92
N LEU A 313 -7.47 -29.57 6.74
CA LEU A 313 -7.57 -29.63 8.20
C LEU A 313 -7.35 -28.22 8.77
N LEU A 314 -8.33 -27.70 9.49
CA LEU A 314 -8.20 -26.50 10.32
C LEU A 314 -8.03 -26.96 11.77
N ASN A 315 -6.91 -26.60 12.40
CA ASN A 315 -6.60 -26.99 13.78
C ASN A 315 -6.63 -28.51 14.01
N GLY A 316 -6.27 -29.30 12.99
CA GLY A 316 -6.25 -30.77 13.02
C GLY A 316 -7.56 -31.44 12.60
N GLU A 317 -8.66 -30.68 12.47
CA GLU A 317 -9.97 -31.22 12.14
C GLU A 317 -10.36 -30.91 10.67
N PRO A 318 -10.96 -31.86 9.93
CA PRO A 318 -11.45 -31.61 8.59
C PRO A 318 -12.48 -30.48 8.55
N ILE A 319 -12.34 -29.58 7.57
CA ILE A 319 -13.28 -28.47 7.36
C ILE A 319 -13.85 -28.48 5.94
N TRP A 320 -15.16 -28.23 5.84
CA TRP A 320 -15.82 -27.94 4.57
C TRP A 320 -15.93 -26.43 4.35
N LEU A 321 -15.33 -25.93 3.26
CA LEU A 321 -15.33 -24.51 2.90
C LEU A 321 -16.64 -24.15 2.17
N ARG A 322 -17.61 -23.60 2.91
CA ARG A 322 -18.85 -23.05 2.37
C ARG A 322 -18.55 -21.65 1.84
N GLY A 323 -18.13 -21.61 0.58
CA GLY A 323 -17.54 -20.44 -0.07
C GLY A 323 -18.50 -19.62 -0.92
N ILE A 324 -18.25 -18.31 -0.98
CA ILE A 324 -18.73 -17.42 -2.05
C ILE A 324 -17.57 -16.52 -2.52
N SER A 325 -17.59 -16.12 -3.80
CA SER A 325 -16.61 -15.15 -4.35
C SER A 325 -17.13 -13.73 -4.22
N VAL A 326 -16.22 -12.78 -3.99
CA VAL A 326 -16.55 -11.36 -3.79
C VAL A 326 -15.57 -10.49 -4.57
N HIS A 327 -16.08 -9.56 -5.38
CA HIS A 327 -15.30 -8.46 -5.95
C HIS A 327 -15.31 -7.24 -5.01
N GLU A 328 -14.25 -6.43 -5.05
CA GLU A 328 -14.21 -5.11 -4.40
C GLU A 328 -14.91 -4.08 -5.31
N ASP A 329 -16.24 -4.07 -5.31
CA ASP A 329 -17.03 -3.20 -6.19
C ASP A 329 -18.27 -2.63 -5.48
N ASP A 330 -18.63 -1.39 -5.79
CA ASP A 330 -19.80 -0.67 -5.28
C ASP A 330 -20.39 0.22 -6.38
N ASN A 331 -21.71 0.19 -6.53
CA ASN A 331 -22.41 0.92 -7.58
C ASN A 331 -22.20 2.44 -7.54
N THR A 332 -21.88 3.00 -6.38
CA THR A 332 -21.70 4.45 -6.17
C THR A 332 -20.25 4.84 -5.93
N LEU A 333 -19.47 3.98 -5.27
CA LEU A 333 -18.10 4.27 -4.86
C LEU A 333 -17.04 3.59 -5.74
N GLY A 334 -17.44 2.65 -6.60
CA GLY A 334 -16.53 1.83 -7.37
C GLY A 334 -15.70 0.93 -6.44
N LYS A 335 -14.38 1.01 -6.55
CA LYS A 335 -13.44 0.19 -5.76
C LYS A 335 -13.13 0.80 -4.39
N VAL A 336 -13.61 2.01 -4.09
CA VAL A 336 -13.44 2.63 -2.77
C VAL A 336 -14.34 1.91 -1.77
N THR A 337 -13.72 1.38 -0.73
CA THR A 337 -14.40 0.55 0.27
C THR A 337 -14.31 1.20 1.65
N SER A 338 -15.40 1.16 2.42
CA SER A 338 -15.46 1.65 3.81
C SER A 338 -15.69 0.49 4.80
N ASP A 339 -15.36 0.69 6.08
CA ASP A 339 -15.61 -0.33 7.13
C ASP A 339 -17.09 -0.78 7.15
N ALA A 340 -18.03 0.16 6.97
CA ALA A 340 -19.46 -0.14 6.90
C ALA A 340 -19.82 -1.03 5.71
N ASP A 341 -19.21 -0.79 4.55
CA ASP A 341 -19.43 -1.59 3.35
C ASP A 341 -18.84 -3.01 3.49
N ILE A 342 -17.62 -3.13 4.05
CA ILE A 342 -17.01 -4.44 4.32
C ILE A 342 -17.88 -5.24 5.29
N ARG A 343 -18.29 -4.63 6.41
CA ARG A 343 -19.17 -5.28 7.41
C ARG A 343 -20.48 -5.73 6.80
N ARG A 344 -21.08 -4.92 5.91
CA ARG A 344 -22.30 -5.29 5.18
C ARG A 344 -22.09 -6.53 4.31
N ARG A 345 -21.01 -6.59 3.53
CA ARG A 345 -20.68 -7.77 2.68
C ARG A 345 -20.44 -9.03 3.52
N LEU A 346 -19.69 -8.91 4.61
CA LEU A 346 -19.44 -10.02 5.54
C LEU A 346 -20.73 -10.48 6.24
N ALA A 347 -21.63 -9.56 6.59
CA ALA A 347 -22.94 -9.90 7.16
C ALA A 347 -23.80 -10.70 6.18
N HIS A 348 -23.88 -10.29 4.91
CA HIS A 348 -24.59 -11.04 3.87
C HIS A 348 -23.99 -12.44 3.67
N ALA A 349 -22.66 -12.56 3.69
CA ALA A 349 -22.01 -13.87 3.61
C ALA A 349 -22.35 -14.78 4.81
N LYS A 350 -22.43 -14.20 6.02
CA LYS A 350 -22.84 -14.93 7.21
C LYS A 350 -24.28 -15.41 7.10
N GLU A 351 -25.19 -14.54 6.64
CA GLU A 351 -26.60 -14.87 6.39
C GLU A 351 -26.76 -15.99 5.36
N LEU A 352 -25.92 -16.00 4.32
CA LEU A 352 -25.84 -17.08 3.33
C LEU A 352 -25.30 -18.41 3.91
N GLY A 353 -24.79 -18.42 5.15
CA GLY A 353 -24.22 -19.59 5.80
C GLY A 353 -22.76 -19.88 5.44
N CYS A 354 -22.06 -18.89 4.86
CA CYS A 354 -20.66 -19.03 4.47
C CYS A 354 -19.73 -19.02 5.70
N ASN A 355 -18.66 -19.79 5.62
CA ASN A 355 -17.50 -19.70 6.53
C ASN A 355 -16.20 -19.36 5.78
N PHE A 356 -16.27 -19.20 4.45
CA PHE A 356 -15.14 -18.98 3.57
C PHE A 356 -15.50 -17.96 2.49
N LEU A 357 -14.56 -17.09 2.14
CA LEU A 357 -14.71 -16.12 1.05
C LEU A 357 -13.51 -16.14 0.12
N ARG A 358 -13.76 -16.13 -1.19
CA ARG A 358 -12.73 -15.84 -2.18
C ARG A 358 -12.78 -14.36 -2.56
N LEU A 359 -11.73 -13.63 -2.22
CA LEU A 359 -11.58 -12.20 -2.54
C LEU A 359 -10.92 -12.08 -3.93
N ALA A 360 -11.76 -11.90 -4.95
CA ALA A 360 -11.37 -11.94 -6.35
C ALA A 360 -11.19 -10.54 -6.95
N HIS A 361 -10.35 -10.31 -7.97
CA HIS A 361 -9.23 -11.14 -8.46
C HIS A 361 -7.88 -10.51 -8.11
N TYR A 362 -7.85 -9.76 -7.01
CA TYR A 362 -6.76 -8.89 -6.63
C TYR A 362 -6.82 -8.65 -5.12
N PRO A 363 -5.75 -8.12 -4.49
CA PRO A 363 -5.79 -7.75 -3.08
C PRO A 363 -6.90 -6.74 -2.78
N HIS A 364 -7.91 -7.16 -2.01
CA HIS A 364 -8.91 -6.24 -1.43
C HIS A 364 -8.27 -5.39 -0.34
N HIS A 365 -9.00 -4.40 0.17
CA HIS A 365 -8.60 -3.57 1.30
C HIS A 365 -8.19 -4.45 2.50
N GLU A 366 -7.05 -4.18 3.15
CA GLU A 366 -6.54 -5.00 4.26
C GLU A 366 -7.54 -5.13 5.42
N ARG A 367 -8.37 -4.11 5.63
CA ARG A 367 -9.48 -4.12 6.60
C ARG A 367 -10.45 -5.30 6.41
N VAL A 368 -10.57 -5.86 5.19
CA VAL A 368 -11.38 -7.06 4.95
C VAL A 368 -10.84 -8.26 5.72
N ALA A 369 -9.53 -8.48 5.69
CA ALA A 369 -8.91 -9.58 6.41
C ALA A 369 -8.92 -9.37 7.93
N GLU A 370 -8.77 -8.12 8.38
CA GLU A 370 -8.91 -7.79 9.80
C GLU A 370 -10.33 -8.03 10.31
N LEU A 371 -11.34 -7.64 9.55
CA LEU A 371 -12.73 -7.91 9.90
C LEU A 371 -13.08 -9.39 9.79
N ALA A 372 -12.45 -10.14 8.88
CA ALA A 372 -12.61 -11.59 8.80
C ALA A 372 -11.96 -12.30 10.01
N ASP A 373 -10.81 -11.82 10.50
CA ASP A 373 -10.21 -12.26 11.76
C ASP A 373 -11.18 -12.04 12.93
N GLU A 374 -11.81 -10.86 13.00
CA GLU A 374 -12.77 -10.47 14.06
C GLU A 374 -14.11 -11.24 13.99
N LEU A 375 -14.67 -11.41 12.79
CA LEU A 375 -16.03 -11.93 12.57
C LEU A 375 -16.08 -13.43 12.28
N GLY A 376 -14.93 -14.06 12.08
CA GLY A 376 -14.81 -15.48 11.83
C GLY A 376 -15.17 -15.89 10.40
N PHE A 377 -14.27 -15.59 9.47
CA PHE A 377 -14.29 -16.11 8.09
C PHE A 377 -12.90 -16.57 7.68
N LEU A 378 -12.82 -17.70 6.99
CA LEU A 378 -11.63 -18.05 6.21
C LEU A 378 -11.63 -17.27 4.89
N LEU A 379 -10.46 -16.91 4.39
CA LEU A 379 -10.28 -16.12 3.18
C LEU A 379 -9.37 -16.84 2.19
N TRP A 380 -9.65 -16.66 0.92
CA TRP A 380 -8.67 -16.80 -0.16
C TRP A 380 -8.41 -15.41 -0.70
N GLN A 381 -7.15 -14.97 -0.62
CA GLN A 381 -6.68 -13.76 -1.29
C GLN A 381 -5.88 -14.13 -2.55
N GLU A 382 -5.97 -13.33 -3.60
CA GLU A 382 -5.25 -13.59 -4.85
C GLU A 382 -4.66 -12.33 -5.48
N ILE A 383 -3.77 -12.52 -6.45
CA ILE A 383 -3.23 -11.48 -7.31
C ILE A 383 -3.83 -11.59 -8.72
N PRO A 384 -3.86 -10.50 -9.51
CA PRO A 384 -4.55 -10.46 -10.80
C PRO A 384 -3.72 -11.04 -11.96
N VAL A 385 -3.05 -12.18 -11.74
CA VAL A 385 -2.47 -13.01 -12.80
C VAL A 385 -3.63 -13.74 -13.47
N TYR A 386 -4.27 -13.07 -14.44
CA TYR A 386 -5.60 -13.41 -14.94
C TYR A 386 -5.63 -13.46 -16.47
N TRP A 387 -6.26 -14.50 -17.02
CA TRP A 387 -6.38 -14.77 -18.45
C TRP A 387 -5.04 -14.81 -19.20
N ALA A 388 -4.85 -13.96 -20.22
CA ALA A 388 -3.77 -14.05 -21.20
C ALA A 388 -2.56 -13.20 -20.79
N ILE A 389 -2.06 -13.40 -19.57
CA ILE A 389 -0.83 -12.75 -19.08
C ILE A 389 0.34 -13.10 -20.00
N ASP A 390 1.19 -12.12 -20.28
CA ASP A 390 2.44 -12.29 -21.01
C ASP A 390 3.48 -13.02 -20.14
N PHE A 391 3.33 -14.34 -20.03
CA PHE A 391 4.15 -15.17 -19.13
C PHE A 391 5.64 -15.27 -19.53
N ASP A 392 5.96 -14.97 -20.80
CA ASP A 392 7.35 -15.02 -21.29
C ASP A 392 8.12 -13.73 -20.94
N ASN A 393 7.41 -12.63 -20.68
CA ASN A 393 7.98 -11.34 -20.35
C ASN A 393 8.48 -11.27 -18.90
N GLN A 394 9.78 -11.04 -18.75
CA GLN A 394 10.43 -10.98 -17.43
C GLN A 394 9.98 -9.77 -16.59
N ASN A 395 9.59 -8.66 -17.21
CA ASN A 395 9.06 -7.51 -16.48
C ASN A 395 7.66 -7.81 -15.92
N THR A 396 6.80 -8.49 -16.69
CA THR A 396 5.49 -8.98 -16.23
C THR A 396 5.64 -9.96 -15.07
N LEU A 397 6.63 -10.87 -15.13
CA LEU A 397 6.92 -11.79 -14.03
C LEU A 397 7.42 -11.03 -12.77
N LYS A 398 8.28 -10.01 -12.95
CA LYS A 398 8.77 -9.17 -11.84
C LYS A 398 7.62 -8.44 -11.15
N ASP A 399 6.68 -7.89 -11.93
CA ASP A 399 5.48 -7.23 -11.44
C ASP A 399 4.57 -8.19 -10.66
N ALA A 400 4.22 -9.34 -11.24
CA ALA A 400 3.41 -10.37 -10.56
C ALA A 400 4.05 -10.83 -9.24
N LYS A 401 5.37 -11.06 -9.23
CA LYS A 401 6.11 -11.44 -8.02
C LYS A 401 6.08 -10.32 -6.99
N ASN A 402 6.26 -9.07 -7.39
CA ASN A 402 6.18 -7.94 -6.48
C ASN A 402 4.80 -7.88 -5.80
N GLN A 403 3.72 -7.85 -6.58
CA GLN A 403 2.36 -7.79 -6.06
C GLN A 403 2.04 -8.97 -5.12
N LEU A 404 2.54 -10.18 -5.43
CA LEU A 404 2.39 -11.35 -4.56
C LEU A 404 3.08 -11.14 -3.21
N ILE A 405 4.33 -10.68 -3.23
CA ILE A 405 5.11 -10.49 -2.00
C ILE A 405 4.54 -9.33 -1.19
N GLU A 406 4.04 -8.28 -1.83
CA GLU A 406 3.34 -7.16 -1.16
C GLU A 406 2.08 -7.66 -0.44
N LEU A 407 1.23 -8.45 -1.12
CA LEU A 407 0.06 -9.08 -0.49
C LEU A 407 0.45 -9.93 0.71
N ILE A 408 1.43 -10.83 0.54
CA ILE A 408 1.88 -11.74 1.61
C ILE A 408 2.44 -10.93 2.79
N LYS A 409 3.31 -9.95 2.55
CA LYS A 409 3.89 -9.13 3.63
C LYS A 409 2.82 -8.34 4.38
N ARG A 410 1.81 -7.83 3.67
CA ARG A 410 0.68 -7.10 4.27
C ARG A 410 -0.16 -7.98 5.19
N ASP A 411 -0.48 -9.20 4.74
CA ASP A 411 -1.56 -10.00 5.35
C ASP A 411 -1.10 -11.30 6.03
N ARG A 412 0.20 -11.63 6.06
CA ARG A 412 0.70 -12.87 6.69
C ARG A 412 0.40 -13.03 8.18
N ASN A 413 0.05 -11.97 8.90
CA ASN A 413 -0.39 -12.04 10.31
C ASN A 413 -1.91 -12.28 10.47
N ARG A 414 -2.66 -12.40 9.36
CA ARG A 414 -4.11 -12.64 9.39
C ARG A 414 -4.38 -14.13 9.53
N ALA A 415 -5.15 -14.50 10.54
CA ALA A 415 -5.50 -15.90 10.80
C ALA A 415 -6.57 -16.40 9.83
N SER A 416 -7.44 -15.49 9.39
CA SER A 416 -8.49 -15.70 8.40
C SER A 416 -7.94 -16.10 7.03
N VAL A 417 -6.79 -15.58 6.63
CA VAL A 417 -6.17 -15.83 5.31
C VAL A 417 -5.52 -17.20 5.21
#